data_AF-A0A383C979-F1
#
_entry.id   AF-A0A383C979-F1
#
_cell.length_a   1.000
_cell.length_b   1.000
_cell.length_c   1.000
_cell.angle_alpha   90.00
_cell.angle_beta   90.00
_cell.angle_gamma   90.00
#
_symmetry.space_group_name_H-M   'P 1'
#
loop_
_entity.id
_entity.type
_entity.pdbx_description
1 polymer ?
#
loop_
_entity_poly.entity_id
_entity_poly.type
_entity_poly.pdbx_seq_one_letter_code
_entity_poly.pdbx_strand_id
1 'polypeptide(L)' 'VNNLLSTNSVNITQLDGIAVSSGPGSYTGLRIGMSLAKGLAAAGNIPIVQIPTLLAMNATIS' A
#
# COMPACT_ATOMS: atom_id res chain seq x y z
N VAL A 1 -4.78 8.15 5.17
CA VAL A 1 -5.48 6.90 4.81
C VAL A 1 -6.96 6.96 5.20
N ASN A 2 -7.29 7.18 6.47
CA ASN A 2 -8.70 7.22 6.93
C ASN A 2 -9.58 8.25 6.21
N ASN A 3 -9.05 9.45 5.91
CA ASN A 3 -9.82 10.45 5.16
C ASN A 3 -10.17 9.96 3.74
N LEU A 4 -9.20 9.37 3.03
CA LEU A 4 -9.42 8.83 1.67
C LEU A 4 -10.47 7.70 1.66
N LEU A 5 -10.40 6.80 2.64
CA LEU A 5 -11.38 5.72 2.80
C LEU A 5 -12.79 6.29 3.08
N SER A 6 -12.88 7.27 3.97
CA SER A 6 -14.14 7.94 4.32
C SER A 6 -14.75 8.69 3.12
N THR A 7 -13.94 9.45 2.37
CA THR A 7 -14.41 10.18 1.18
C THR A 7 -14.96 9.24 0.11
N ASN A 8 -14.40 8.04 -0.04
CA ASN A 8 -14.89 7.05 -1.00
C ASN A 8 -15.96 6.12 -0.39
N SER A 9 -16.33 6.29 0.88
CA SER A 9 -17.25 5.39 1.60
C SER A 9 -16.83 3.91 1.52
N VAL A 10 -15.52 3.66 1.54
CA VAL A 10 -14.93 2.30 1.45
C VAL A 10 -14.39 1.89 2.81
N ASN A 11 -14.79 0.72 3.28
CA ASN A 11 -14.17 0.07 4.44
C ASN A 11 -12.92 -0.72 4.02
N ILE A 12 -11.94 -0.81 4.92
CA ILE A 12 -10.69 -1.58 4.71
C ILE A 12 -10.96 -3.05 4.35
N THR A 13 -12.02 -3.64 4.90
CA THR A 13 -12.44 -5.03 4.64
C THR A 13 -13.00 -5.24 3.24
N GLN A 14 -13.33 -4.16 2.51
CA GLN A 14 -13.82 -4.21 1.13
C GLN A 14 -12.70 -4.07 0.11
N LEU A 15 -11.45 -3.88 0.55
CA LEU A 15 -10.31 -3.82 -0.35
C LEU A 15 -9.89 -5.24 -0.74
N ASP A 16 -9.51 -5.43 -2.00
CA ASP A 16 -8.97 -6.72 -2.46
C ASP A 16 -7.52 -6.96 -2.00
N GLY A 17 -6.81 -5.90 -1.60
CA GLY A 17 -5.42 -5.97 -1.17
C GLY A 17 -4.76 -4.60 -1.02
N ILE A 18 -3.53 -4.59 -0.51
CA ILE A 18 -2.71 -3.39 -0.35
C ILE A 18 -1.42 -3.55 -1.14
N ALA A 19 -1.16 -2.63 -2.08
CA ALA A 19 0.11 -2.56 -2.78
C ALA A 19 1.10 -1.65 -2.03
N VAL A 20 2.34 -2.09 -1.86
CA VAL A 20 3.41 -1.34 -1.19
C VAL A 20 4.67 -1.36 -2.04
N SER A 21 5.34 -0.22 -2.17
CA SER A 21 6.63 -0.16 -2.86
C SER A 21 7.73 -0.88 -2.09
N SER A 22 8.54 -1.70 -2.76
CA SER A 22 9.62 -2.48 -2.15
C SER A 22 11.01 -1.85 -2.29
N GLY A 23 11.13 -0.77 -3.06
CA GLY A 23 12.40 -0.07 -3.30
C GLY A 23 12.92 -0.22 -4.73
N PRO A 24 14.04 0.45 -5.06
CA PRO A 24 14.88 1.28 -4.18
C PRO A 24 14.17 2.58 -3.73
N GLY A 25 14.58 3.14 -2.59
CA GLY A 25 13.94 4.33 -2.00
C GLY A 25 14.44 4.63 -0.58
N SER A 26 13.76 5.56 0.11
CA SER A 26 14.09 5.90 1.51
C SER A 26 13.89 4.70 2.44
N TYR A 27 14.95 4.21 3.05
CA TYR A 27 14.90 3.07 3.98
C TYR A 27 13.88 3.27 5.11
N THR A 28 13.88 4.46 5.71
CA THR A 28 12.93 4.84 6.76
C THR A 28 11.50 4.86 6.22
N GLY A 29 11.28 5.48 5.06
CA GLY A 29 9.95 5.55 4.43
C GLY A 29 9.39 4.19 4.06
N LEU A 30 10.21 3.32 3.47
CA LEU A 30 9.82 1.95 3.10
C LEU A 30 9.43 1.12 4.33
N ARG A 31 10.19 1.22 5.43
CA ARG A 31 9.86 0.50 6.67
C ARG A 31 8.61 1.02 7.36
N ILE A 32 8.44 2.35 7.44
CA ILE A 32 7.23 2.95 8.02
C ILE A 32 6.00 2.57 7.20
N GLY A 33 6.08 2.71 5.87
CA GLY A 33 5.01 2.36 4.95
C GLY A 33 4.63 0.88 5.03
N MET A 34 5.61 -0.02 5.07
CA MET A 34 5.37 -1.45 5.22
C MET A 34 4.72 -1.79 6.56
N SER A 35 5.14 -1.16 7.67
CA SER A 35 4.51 -1.37 8.98
C SER A 35 3.05 -0.91 9.00
N LEU A 36 2.75 0.24 8.38
CA LEU A 36 1.38 0.73 8.22
C LEU A 36 0.54 -0.24 7.38
N ALA A 37 1.05 -0.68 6.22
CA ALA A 37 0.37 -1.61 5.35
C ALA A 37 0.07 -2.95 6.04
N LYS A 38 1.02 -3.48 6.82
CA LYS A 38 0.81 -4.68 7.64
C LYS A 38 -0.29 -4.49 8.68
N GLY A 39 -0.32 -3.36 9.38
CA GLY A 39 -1.40 -3.07 10.34
C GLY A 39 -2.77 -3.02 9.69
N LEU A 40 -2.87 -2.37 8.52
CA LEU A 40 -4.12 -2.27 7.77
C LEU A 40 -4.55 -3.61 7.17
N ALA A 41 -3.61 -4.37 6.61
CA ALA A 41 -3.86 -5.70 6.05
C ALA A 41 -4.33 -6.68 7.11
N ALA A 42 -3.74 -6.64 8.31
CA ALA A 42 -4.15 -7.46 9.44
C ALA A 42 -5.58 -7.13 9.90
N ALA A 43 -5.95 -5.84 9.89
CA ALA A 43 -7.31 -5.42 10.23
C ALA A 43 -8.36 -5.82 9.17
N GLY A 44 -7.98 -5.78 7.88
CA GLY A 44 -8.86 -6.15 6.76
C GLY A 44 -8.87 -7.65 6.43
N ASN A 45 -7.88 -8.41 6.94
CA ASN A 45 -7.56 -9.76 6.48
C ASN A 45 -7.33 -9.85 4.96
N ILE A 46 -6.60 -8.88 4.42
CA ILE A 46 -6.37 -8.70 2.97
C ILE A 46 -4.90 -8.88 2.61
N PRO A 47 -4.56 -9.39 1.41
CA PRO A 47 -3.19 -9.62 1.00
C PRO A 47 -2.41 -8.31 0.79
N ILE A 48 -1.08 -8.39 0.98
CA ILE A 48 -0.15 -7.30 0.65
C ILE A 48 0.67 -7.71 -0.57
N VAL A 49 0.73 -6.85 -1.57
CA VAL A 49 1.54 -7.03 -2.78
C VAL A 49 2.69 -6.04 -2.76
N GLN A 50 3.91 -6.56 -2.89
CA GLN A 50 5.11 -5.74 -2.98
C GLN A 50 5.41 -5.42 -4.44
N ILE A 51 5.52 -4.14 -4.77
CA ILE A 51 5.80 -3.66 -6.12
C ILE A 51 7.20 -3.01 -6.15
N PRO A 52 8.12 -3.49 -7.01
CA PRO A 52 9.40 -2.82 -7.20
C PRO A 52 9.20 -1.36 -7.61
N THR A 53 9.86 -0.42 -6.93
CA THR A 53 9.65 1.02 -7.15
C THR A 53 9.94 1.39 -8.61
N LEU A 54 11.01 0.86 -9.20
CA LEU A 54 11.34 1.12 -10.60
C LEU A 54 10.25 0.61 -11.56
N LEU A 55 9.65 -0.54 -11.26
CA LEU A 55 8.54 -1.07 -12.05
C LEU A 55 7.33 -0.16 -11.94
N ALA A 56 6.99 0.28 -10.73
CA ALA A 56 5.89 1.23 -10.50
C ALA A 56 6.11 2.57 -11.22
N MET A 57 7.36 3.06 -11.28
CA MET A 57 7.70 4.29 -12.01
C MET A 57 7.57 4.12 -13.52
N ASN A 58 7.97 2.96 -14.06
CA ASN A 58 7.83 2.68 -15.49
C ASN A 58 6.37 2.53 -15.93
N ALA A 59 5.51 1.98 -15.05
CA ALA A 59 4.09 1.78 -15.35
C ALA A 59 3.33 3.09 -15.67
N THR A 60 3.83 4.24 -15.23
CA THR A 60 3.23 5.55 -15.52
C THR A 60 3.55 6.07 -16.93
N ILE A 61 4.53 5.47 -17.63
CA ILE A 61 5.07 5.97 -18.90
C ILE A 61 4.66 5.10 -20.10
N SER A 62 4.05 3.92 -19.87
CA SER A 62 3.52 3.04 -20.94
C SER A 62 2.04 3.26 -21.23
#